data_AF-A0A7S3HL00-F1
#
_entry.id   AF-A0A7S3HL00-F1
#
_cell.length_a   1.000
_cell.length_b   1.000
_cell.length_c   1.000
_cell.angle_alpha   90.00
_cell.angle_beta   90.00
_cell.angle_gamma   90.00
#
_symmetry.space_group_name_H-M   'P 1'
#
loop_
_entity.id
_entity.type
_entity.pdbx_description
1 polymer ?
#
loop_
_entity_poly.entity_id
_entity_poly.type
_entity_poly.pdbx_seq_one_letter_code
_entity_poly.pdbx_strand_id
1 'polypeptide(L)'
;AKRQAEAQEILVKYPDRVPIICERSARSDLPQISKRKFLVPSTMHVGEFKYVIHKHIQQTAAQEGKVGPDQTIYLFVAGTSPRTTAYMSEVYDAHRDADGFLYITYGAENTLGEESLAVRRDSGAPRVAEEAEASPAVAPLVAGRRRS
;
A
#
# COMPACT_ATOMS: atom_id res chain seq x y z
N ALA A 1 14.11 14.51 -4.25
CA ALA A 1 15.55 14.87 -4.21
C ALA A 1 16.44 13.73 -3.70
N LYS A 2 16.64 13.53 -2.37
CA LYS A 2 17.63 12.55 -1.87
C LYS A 2 17.35 11.07 -2.22
N ARG A 3 16.09 10.62 -2.11
CA ARG A 3 15.71 9.23 -2.46
C ARG A 3 15.77 8.94 -3.96
N GLN A 4 15.39 9.92 -4.78
CA GLN A 4 15.45 9.82 -6.25
C GLN A 4 16.88 9.66 -6.74
N ALA A 5 17.83 10.43 -6.20
CA ALA A 5 19.23 10.28 -6.51
C ALA A 5 19.74 8.88 -6.13
N GLU A 6 19.42 8.39 -4.92
CA GLU A 6 19.81 7.05 -4.45
C GLU A 6 19.26 5.94 -5.38
N ALA A 7 17.98 6.02 -5.76
CA ALA A 7 17.37 5.05 -6.67
C ALA A 7 18.00 5.12 -8.07
N GLN A 8 18.27 6.31 -8.59
CA GLN A 8 18.92 6.46 -9.90
C GLN A 8 20.35 5.92 -9.88
N GLU A 9 21.14 6.23 -8.86
CA GLU A 9 22.50 5.71 -8.72
C GLU A 9 22.52 4.18 -8.64
N ILE A 10 21.60 3.57 -7.87
CA ILE A 10 21.56 2.12 -7.74
C ILE A 10 21.10 1.43 -9.03
N LEU A 11 20.17 2.03 -9.77
CA LEU A 11 19.71 1.51 -11.07
C LEU A 11 20.78 1.64 -12.15
N VAL A 12 21.56 2.72 -12.17
CA VAL A 12 22.71 2.85 -13.07
C VAL A 12 23.76 1.79 -12.75
N LYS A 13 24.02 1.53 -11.47
CA LYS A 13 25.00 0.53 -11.03
C LYS A 13 24.52 -0.91 -11.24
N TYR A 14 23.21 -1.16 -11.16
CA TYR A 14 22.59 -2.48 -11.25
C TYR A 14 21.34 -2.43 -12.14
N PRO A 15 21.49 -2.31 -13.48
CA PRO A 15 20.37 -2.09 -14.40
C PRO A 15 19.38 -3.26 -14.44
N ASP A 16 19.85 -4.49 -14.21
CA ASP A 16 19.00 -5.69 -14.21
C ASP A 16 18.37 -5.97 -12.85
N ARG A 17 18.28 -4.95 -11.97
CA ARG A 17 17.74 -5.11 -10.62
C ARG A 17 16.69 -4.06 -10.27
N VAL A 18 15.78 -4.50 -9.42
CA VAL A 18 14.63 -3.76 -8.94
C VAL A 18 14.87 -3.33 -7.49
N PRO A 19 14.94 -2.03 -7.18
CA PRO A 19 15.05 -1.52 -5.82
C PRO A 19 13.67 -1.53 -5.15
N ILE A 20 13.57 -2.25 -4.03
CA ILE A 20 12.29 -2.50 -3.33
C ILE A 20 12.40 -2.09 -1.88
N ILE A 21 11.34 -1.47 -1.37
CA ILE A 21 11.15 -1.18 0.06
C ILE A 21 9.96 -2.00 0.55
N CYS A 22 10.22 -2.91 1.49
CA CYS A 22 9.20 -3.73 2.14
C CYS A 22 8.87 -3.20 3.52
N GLU A 23 7.60 -2.89 3.78
CA GLU A 23 7.13 -2.36 5.05
C GLU A 23 6.00 -3.19 5.63
N ARG A 24 5.91 -3.21 6.96
CA ARG A 24 4.78 -3.82 7.64
C ARG A 24 3.54 -2.96 7.44
N SER A 25 2.42 -3.59 7.15
CA SER A 25 1.11 -2.92 7.19
C SER A 25 0.84 -2.34 8.58
N ALA A 26 0.28 -1.13 8.63
CA ALA A 26 -0.12 -0.50 9.88
C ALA A 26 -1.19 -1.30 10.65
N ARG A 27 -1.96 -2.14 9.93
CA ARG A 27 -3.02 -2.99 10.50
C ARG A 27 -2.51 -4.36 10.96
N SER A 28 -1.24 -4.68 10.72
CA SER A 28 -0.68 -6.00 11.05
C SER A 28 0.14 -5.97 12.34
N ASP A 29 -0.04 -7.02 13.12
CA ASP A 29 0.70 -7.35 14.35
C ASP A 29 1.98 -8.15 14.09
N LEU A 30 2.26 -8.54 12.84
CA LEU A 30 3.49 -9.22 12.45
C LEU A 30 4.74 -8.44 12.92
N PRO A 31 5.87 -9.12 13.16
CA PRO A 31 7.08 -8.42 13.56
C PRO A 31 7.61 -7.57 12.41
N GLN A 32 8.33 -6.52 12.80
CA GLN A 32 8.92 -5.60 11.86
C GLN A 32 10.28 -6.14 11.41
N ILE A 33 10.48 -6.32 10.11
CA ILE A 33 11.78 -6.79 9.61
C ILE A 33 12.82 -5.66 9.69
N SER A 34 14.04 -6.01 10.13
CA SER A 34 15.16 -5.06 10.24
C SER A 34 15.69 -4.63 8.86
N LYS A 35 15.76 -5.58 7.91
CA LYS A 35 16.21 -5.30 6.54
C LYS A 35 15.00 -5.14 5.62
N ARG A 36 14.65 -3.88 5.35
CA ARG A 36 13.48 -3.51 4.52
C ARG A 36 13.80 -3.16 3.08
N LYS A 37 15.04 -2.77 2.80
CA LYS A 37 15.51 -2.44 1.45
C LYS A 37 16.07 -3.70 0.78
N PHE A 38 15.57 -4.01 -0.41
CA PHE A 38 15.97 -5.14 -1.22
C PHE A 38 16.38 -4.69 -2.62
N LEU A 39 17.31 -5.44 -3.23
CA LEU A 39 17.73 -5.23 -4.60
C LEU A 39 17.64 -6.56 -5.35
N VAL A 40 16.52 -6.75 -6.04
CA VAL A 40 16.06 -8.06 -6.53
C VAL A 40 16.28 -8.16 -8.04
N PRO A 41 16.68 -9.32 -8.60
CA PRO A 41 16.76 -9.49 -10.05
C PRO A 41 15.43 -9.20 -10.75
N SER A 42 15.48 -8.50 -11.89
CA SER A 42 14.30 -8.19 -12.71
C SER A 42 13.52 -9.44 -13.13
N THR A 43 14.23 -10.54 -13.38
CA THR A 43 13.69 -11.84 -13.83
C THR A 43 13.20 -12.75 -12.72
N MET A 44 13.28 -12.33 -11.44
CA MET A 44 12.70 -13.09 -10.33
C MET A 44 11.17 -13.04 -10.41
N HIS A 45 10.50 -14.14 -10.10
CA HIS A 45 9.05 -14.14 -9.98
C HIS A 45 8.61 -13.56 -8.63
N VAL A 46 7.47 -12.90 -8.61
CA VAL A 46 6.84 -12.39 -7.39
C VAL A 46 6.65 -13.50 -6.35
N GLY A 47 6.31 -14.73 -6.77
CA GLY A 47 6.16 -15.88 -5.88
C GLY A 47 7.45 -16.24 -5.14
N GLU A 48 8.60 -16.16 -5.81
CA GLU A 48 9.91 -16.40 -5.21
C GLU A 48 10.25 -15.30 -4.21
N PHE A 49 10.00 -14.04 -4.58
CA PHE A 49 10.19 -12.91 -3.66
C PHE A 49 9.28 -13.01 -2.42
N LYS A 50 8.02 -13.42 -2.60
CA LYS A 50 7.07 -13.66 -1.50
C LYS A 50 7.63 -14.69 -0.52
N TYR A 51 8.22 -15.77 -1.03
CA TYR A 51 8.83 -16.79 -0.19
C TYR A 51 10.04 -16.25 0.61
N VAL A 52 10.87 -15.41 -0.01
CA VAL A 52 12.00 -14.74 0.68
C VAL A 52 11.50 -13.88 1.85
N ILE A 53 10.48 -13.06 1.63
CA ILE A 53 9.91 -12.21 2.68
C ILE A 53 9.25 -13.05 3.78
N HIS A 54 8.51 -14.11 3.41
CA HIS A 54 7.87 -15.02 4.34
C HIS A 54 8.89 -15.64 5.31
N LYS A 55 10.00 -16.17 4.78
CA LYS A 55 11.11 -16.69 5.59
C LYS A 55 11.72 -15.63 6.50
N HIS A 56 11.93 -14.42 6.01
CA HIS A 56 12.55 -13.36 6.80
C HIS A 56 11.69 -12.99 8.01
N ILE A 57 10.38 -12.86 7.81
CA ILE A 57 9.43 -12.56 8.89
C ILE A 57 9.35 -13.73 9.88
N GLN A 58 9.28 -14.98 9.40
CA GLN A 58 9.28 -16.15 10.28
C GLN A 58 10.55 -16.24 11.13
N GLN A 59 11.72 -15.94 10.56
CA GLN A 59 12.98 -15.92 11.30
C GLN A 59 12.99 -14.84 12.38
N THR A 60 12.51 -13.63 12.09
CA THR A 60 12.35 -12.56 13.10
C THR A 60 11.32 -12.95 14.16
N ALA A 61 10.21 -13.55 13.75
CA ALA A 61 9.12 -13.90 14.65
C ALA A 61 9.44 -15.05 15.59
N ALA A 62 10.21 -16.04 15.13
CA ALA A 62 10.65 -17.16 15.96
C ALA A 62 11.49 -16.68 17.16
N GLN A 63 12.18 -15.55 17.02
CA GLN A 63 12.93 -14.93 18.11
C GLN A 63 12.02 -14.19 19.11
N GLU A 64 10.85 -13.71 18.67
CA GLU A 64 9.92 -12.93 19.50
C GLU A 64 8.72 -13.75 20.02
N GLY A 65 8.54 -15.00 19.57
CA GLY A 65 7.42 -15.87 19.94
C GLY A 65 6.05 -15.40 19.43
N LYS A 66 6.01 -14.44 18.49
CA LYS A 66 4.79 -13.73 18.07
C LYS A 66 4.06 -14.37 16.89
N VAL A 67 4.70 -15.27 16.15
CA VAL A 67 4.13 -15.84 14.93
C VAL A 67 4.35 -17.34 14.90
N GLY A 68 3.26 -18.09 14.68
CA GLY A 68 3.32 -19.53 14.48
C GLY A 68 3.93 -19.91 13.12
N PRO A 69 4.49 -21.13 12.99
CA PRO A 69 5.08 -21.61 11.72
C PRO A 69 4.08 -21.61 10.56
N ASP A 70 2.78 -21.71 10.85
CA ASP A 70 1.69 -21.77 9.86
C ASP A 70 1.04 -20.42 9.56
N GLN A 71 1.57 -19.31 10.11
CA GLN A 71 1.01 -17.99 9.82
C GLN A 71 1.17 -17.66 8.33
N THR A 72 0.04 -17.35 7.70
CA THR A 72 0.04 -16.85 6.33
C THR A 72 0.42 -15.39 6.31
N ILE A 73 1.34 -15.02 5.41
CA ILE A 73 1.76 -13.64 5.18
C ILE A 73 1.38 -13.25 3.76
N TYR A 74 0.70 -12.12 3.65
CA TYR A 74 0.24 -11.52 2.42
C TYR A 74 1.14 -10.35 2.04
N LEU A 75 1.33 -10.16 0.73
CA LEU A 75 2.04 -9.02 0.16
C LEU A 75 1.07 -8.19 -0.67
N PHE A 76 1.28 -6.88 -0.64
CA PHE A 76 0.48 -5.91 -1.35
C PHE A 76 1.37 -4.90 -2.06
N VAL A 77 1.00 -4.58 -3.29
CA VAL A 77 1.58 -3.51 -4.11
C VAL A 77 0.44 -2.60 -4.52
N ALA A 78 0.55 -1.31 -4.20
CA ALA A 78 -0.52 -0.34 -4.41
C ALA A 78 -1.90 -0.82 -3.87
N GLY A 79 -1.90 -1.52 -2.73
CA GLY A 79 -3.12 -2.05 -2.09
C GLY A 79 -3.67 -3.35 -2.67
N THR A 80 -3.03 -3.94 -3.68
CA THR A 80 -3.49 -5.19 -4.32
C THR A 80 -2.46 -6.31 -4.20
N SER A 81 -2.92 -7.56 -4.14
CA SER A 81 -2.00 -8.70 -4.15
C SER A 81 -1.41 -8.90 -5.54
N PRO A 82 -0.07 -8.85 -5.71
CA PRO A 82 0.55 -9.01 -7.01
C PRO A 82 0.43 -10.45 -7.51
N ARG A 83 0.35 -10.63 -8.84
CA ARG A 83 0.33 -11.96 -9.48
C ARG A 83 1.64 -12.68 -9.21
N THR A 84 1.58 -13.89 -8.66
CA THR A 84 2.78 -14.67 -8.26
C THR A 84 3.65 -15.09 -9.44
N THR A 85 3.05 -15.26 -10.63
CA THR A 85 3.73 -15.64 -11.87
C THR A 85 4.30 -14.46 -12.65
N ALA A 86 4.05 -13.22 -12.21
CA ALA A 86 4.64 -12.06 -12.86
C ALA A 86 6.11 -11.90 -12.45
N TYR A 87 6.90 -11.29 -13.34
CA TYR A 87 8.26 -10.87 -13.02
C TYR A 87 8.27 -9.62 -12.15
N MET A 88 9.33 -9.46 -11.35
CA MET A 88 9.50 -8.27 -10.52
C MET A 88 9.65 -7.00 -11.36
N SER A 89 10.21 -7.08 -12.57
CA SER A 89 10.23 -5.96 -13.52
C SER A 89 8.82 -5.49 -13.90
N GLU A 90 7.91 -6.41 -14.23
CA GLU A 90 6.54 -6.05 -14.63
C GLU A 90 5.80 -5.32 -13.52
N VAL A 91 5.96 -5.78 -12.27
CA VAL A 91 5.37 -5.11 -11.10
C VAL A 91 6.02 -3.75 -10.86
N TYR A 92 7.34 -3.65 -11.05
CA TYR A 92 8.07 -2.39 -10.90
C TYR A 92 7.62 -1.34 -11.92
N ASP A 93 7.53 -1.72 -13.19
CA ASP A 93 7.14 -0.79 -14.26
C ASP A 93 5.71 -0.27 -14.06
N ALA A 94 4.82 -1.10 -13.55
CA ALA A 94 3.43 -0.74 -13.28
C ALA A 94 3.24 0.10 -12.00
N HIS A 95 4.06 -0.09 -10.97
CA HIS A 95 3.75 0.40 -9.61
C HIS A 95 4.91 1.10 -8.88
N ARG A 96 6.06 1.34 -9.52
CA ARG A 96 7.14 2.13 -8.91
C ARG A 96 6.66 3.53 -8.55
N ASP A 97 7.17 4.05 -7.45
CA ASP A 97 6.91 5.42 -7.04
C ASP A 97 7.77 6.41 -7.84
N ALA A 98 7.44 7.71 -7.76
CA ALA A 98 8.22 8.78 -8.36
C ALA A 98 9.63 8.91 -7.76
N ASP A 99 9.87 8.30 -6.61
CA ASP A 99 11.21 8.22 -6.00
C ASP A 99 12.11 7.12 -6.58
N GLY A 100 11.59 6.26 -7.46
CA GLY A 100 12.34 5.19 -8.13
C GLY A 100 12.36 3.86 -7.39
N PHE A 101 11.69 3.73 -6.23
CA PHE A 101 11.53 2.47 -5.52
C PHE A 101 10.15 1.83 -5.77
N LEU A 102 10.09 0.50 -5.66
CA LEU A 102 8.82 -0.22 -5.54
C LEU A 102 8.50 -0.45 -4.07
N TYR A 103 7.33 0.00 -3.63
CA TYR A 103 6.85 -0.17 -2.27
C TYR A 103 5.95 -1.40 -2.17
N ILE A 104 6.30 -2.30 -1.26
CA ILE A 104 5.56 -3.52 -0.98
C ILE A 104 5.20 -3.53 0.49
N THR A 105 3.95 -3.78 0.81
CA THR A 105 3.47 -3.88 2.17
C THR A 105 3.18 -5.35 2.51
N TYR A 106 3.56 -5.81 3.70
CA TYR A 106 3.24 -7.16 4.18
C TYR A 106 2.31 -7.14 5.39
N GLY A 107 1.47 -8.18 5.53
CA GLY A 107 0.53 -8.30 6.64
C GLY A 107 0.00 -9.73 6.85
N ALA A 108 -0.57 -9.99 8.02
CA ALA A 108 -1.21 -11.27 8.36
C ALA A 108 -2.59 -11.46 7.71
N GLU A 109 -3.25 -10.36 7.33
CA GLU A 109 -4.59 -10.38 6.74
C GLU A 109 -4.53 -10.22 5.22
N ASN A 110 -5.38 -10.99 4.52
CA ASN A 110 -5.63 -10.78 3.11
C ASN A 110 -6.67 -9.67 2.94
N THR A 111 -6.28 -8.46 2.59
CA THR A 111 -7.22 -7.34 2.37
C THR A 111 -8.00 -7.48 1.05
N LEU A 112 -8.45 -8.69 0.69
CA LEU A 112 -9.43 -8.89 -0.37
C LEU A 112 -10.81 -8.44 0.13
N GLY A 113 -11.09 -7.15 0.03
CA GLY A 113 -12.41 -6.55 0.24
C GLY A 113 -12.36 -5.26 1.05
N GLU A 114 -12.98 -4.21 0.50
CA GLU A 114 -13.25 -2.87 1.08
C GLU A 114 -12.17 -1.77 0.92
N GLU A 115 -12.27 -1.18 -0.28
CA GLU A 115 -12.24 0.24 -0.64
C GLU A 115 -10.92 0.99 -0.92
N SER A 116 -10.70 1.18 -2.23
CA SER A 116 -10.56 2.47 -2.93
C SER A 116 -10.17 3.73 -2.15
N LEU A 117 -9.00 4.27 -2.52
CA LEU A 117 -8.64 5.71 -2.60
C LEU A 117 -8.86 6.59 -1.36
N ALA A 118 -7.83 6.73 -0.51
CA ALA A 118 -7.62 7.94 0.29
C ALA A 118 -6.13 8.17 0.63
N VAL A 119 -5.29 8.43 -0.37
CA VAL A 119 -4.22 9.42 -0.19
C VAL A 119 -4.51 10.54 -1.16
N ARG A 120 -5.27 11.52 -0.65
CA ARG A 120 -5.40 12.83 -1.26
C ARG A 120 -3.97 13.35 -1.46
N ARG A 121 -3.57 13.53 -2.72
CA ARG A 121 -2.41 14.36 -3.06
C ARG A 121 -2.79 15.78 -2.65
N ASP A 122 -2.34 16.19 -1.46
CA ASP A 122 -2.36 17.59 -1.07
C ASP A 122 -1.30 18.32 -1.91
N SER A 123 -1.70 18.74 -3.12
CA SER A 123 -1.06 19.86 -3.80
C SER A 123 -1.85 21.10 -3.41
N GLY A 124 -1.29 21.88 -2.50
CA GLY A 124 -1.92 23.08 -1.97
C GLY A 124 -2.30 24.10 -3.05
N ALA A 125 -3.53 24.62 -2.92
CA ALA A 125 -3.88 26.02 -3.16
C ALA A 125 -5.26 26.28 -2.50
N PRO A 126 -5.44 27.35 -1.71
CA PRO A 126 -6.73 27.68 -1.13
C PRO A 126 -7.53 28.52 -2.13
N ARG A 127 -8.84 28.31 -2.25
CA ARG A 127 -9.76 29.34 -2.74
C ARG A 127 -11.22 29.06 -2.37
N VAL A 128 -11.70 29.92 -1.47
CA VAL A 128 -13.01 30.58 -1.44
C VAL A 128 -14.23 29.68 -1.25
N ALA A 129 -14.82 29.80 -0.05
CA ALA A 129 -16.20 29.42 0.22
C ALA A 129 -17.14 30.32 -0.60
N GLU A 130 -18.04 29.70 -1.35
CA GLU A 130 -19.22 30.36 -1.90
C GLU A 130 -20.43 29.51 -1.53
N GLU A 131 -21.32 30.15 -0.78
CA GLU A 131 -22.61 29.64 -0.33
C GLU A 131 -23.51 29.34 -1.54
N ALA A 132 -24.18 28.18 -1.52
CA ALA A 132 -25.26 27.89 -2.46
C ALA A 132 -26.56 27.79 -1.68
N GLU A 133 -27.36 28.84 -1.83
CA GLU A 133 -28.77 28.94 -1.48
C GLU A 133 -29.64 27.92 -2.25
N ALA A 134 -30.65 27.42 -1.54
CA ALA A 134 -32.01 27.09 -1.96
C ALA A 134 -32.29 26.15 -3.15
N SER A 135 -33.10 25.11 -2.89
CA SER A 135 -34.30 24.87 -3.70
C SER A 135 -35.42 24.16 -2.90
N PRO A 136 -36.69 24.60 -3.03
CA PRO A 136 -37.83 24.13 -2.25
C PRO A 136 -38.66 23.09 -3.03
N ALA A 137 -39.19 22.08 -2.33
CA ALA A 137 -40.49 21.45 -2.63
C ALA A 137 -40.61 20.18 -1.81
N VAL A 138 -41.54 20.15 -0.85
CA VAL A 138 -42.74 19.29 -0.83
C VAL A 138 -43.51 19.66 0.44
N ALA A 139 -44.65 20.34 0.26
CA ALA A 139 -45.66 20.47 1.30
C ALA A 139 -46.67 19.32 1.18
N PRO A 140 -47.24 18.87 2.30
CA PRO A 140 -48.68 18.65 2.32
C PRO A 140 -49.37 19.28 3.54
N LEU A 141 -50.18 20.28 3.23
CA LEU A 141 -51.61 20.45 3.57
C LEU A 141 -52.19 19.81 4.86
N VAL A 142 -52.46 20.70 5.83
CA VAL A 142 -53.72 20.90 6.61
C VAL A 142 -54.23 19.82 7.57
N ALA A 143 -54.35 20.22 8.86
CA ALA A 143 -55.58 20.31 9.68
C ALA A 143 -55.13 20.40 11.15
N GLY A 144 -55.60 21.26 12.05
CA GLY A 144 -56.73 22.16 12.12
C GLY A 144 -57.13 22.26 13.60
N ARG A 145 -57.38 23.49 14.10
CA ARG A 145 -58.06 23.85 15.37
C ARG A 145 -57.28 23.53 16.67
N ARG A 146 -57.36 24.28 17.77
CA ARG A 146 -57.93 25.58 18.20
C ARG A 146 -57.35 25.80 19.63
N ARG A 147 -57.10 27.08 19.98
CA ARG A 147 -57.29 27.80 21.28
C ARG A 147 -57.29 26.95 22.57
N SER A 148 -56.66 27.32 23.69
CA SER A 148 -56.41 28.65 24.29
C SER A 148 -55.45 28.44 25.45
#